data_AF-A0A1Z9B8X8-F1
#
_entry.id   AF-A0A1Z9B8X8-F1
#
_cell.length_a   1.000
_cell.length_b   1.000
_cell.length_c   1.000
_cell.angle_alpha   90.00
_cell.angle_beta   90.00
_cell.angle_gamma   90.00
#
_symmetry.space_group_name_H-M   'P 1'
#
loop_
_entity.id
_entity.type
_entity.pdbx_description
1 polymer ?
#
loop_
_entity_poly.entity_id
_entity_poly.type
_entity_poly.pdbx_seq_one_letter_code
_entity_poly.pdbx_strand_id
1 'polypeptide(L)'
;MNNKKLATYLVLLINLMVYPYVYGKNNTFPTIDRVLYVNECIREHGGGLDSLYKCSCVMDYFIENLTYEEFDNMDASSHGINTTGERSAIWRDPKGVRDGISRLKDVQSLAKKKCNLNKEN
;
A
#
# COMPACT_ATOMS: atom_id res chain seq x y z
N MET A 1 32.14 25.19 33.93
CA MET A 1 31.60 24.72 32.64
C MET A 1 30.43 25.65 32.28
N ASN A 2 30.50 26.34 31.14
CA ASN A 2 29.64 27.50 30.86
C ASN A 2 28.19 27.04 30.56
N ASN A 3 27.20 27.51 31.33
CA ASN A 3 25.79 27.07 31.22
C ASN A 3 25.25 27.20 29.79
N LYS A 4 25.76 28.16 29.01
CA LYS A 4 25.45 28.33 27.60
C LYS A 4 25.92 27.14 26.75
N LYS A 5 27.13 26.63 26.96
CA LYS A 5 27.66 25.46 26.24
C LYS A 5 26.91 24.18 26.63
N LEU A 6 26.52 24.02 27.90
CA LEU A 6 25.74 22.87 28.36
C LEU A 6 24.36 22.83 27.70
N ALA A 7 23.69 23.98 27.60
CA ALA A 7 22.42 24.10 26.89
C ALA A 7 22.56 23.79 25.39
N THR A 8 23.64 24.24 24.75
CA THR A 8 23.89 23.94 23.32
C THR A 8 24.12 22.44 23.09
N TYR A 9 24.87 21.76 23.96
CA TYR A 9 25.09 20.31 23.85
C TYR A 9 23.81 19.50 24.08
N LEU A 10 22.94 19.92 25.00
CA LEU A 10 21.65 19.29 25.24
C LEU A 10 20.73 19.40 24.01
N VAL A 11 20.66 20.57 23.37
CA VAL A 11 19.86 20.75 22.14
C VAL A 11 20.39 19.89 20.98
N LEU A 12 21.72 19.78 20.84
CA LEU A 12 22.36 18.93 19.83
C LEU A 12 22.07 17.43 20.03
N LEU A 13 22.11 16.96 21.27
CA LEU A 13 21.80 15.56 21.63
C LEU A 13 20.33 15.21 21.38
N ILE A 14 19.42 16.14 21.70
CA ILE A 14 17.97 15.95 21.45
C ILE A 14 17.69 15.85 19.95
N ASN A 15 18.30 16.70 19.11
CA ASN A 15 18.14 16.61 17.66
C ASN A 15 18.61 15.23 17.14
N LEU A 16 19.77 14.75 17.58
CA LEU A 16 20.33 13.46 17.16
C LEU A 16 19.43 12.24 17.46
N MET A 17 18.64 12.28 18.53
CA MET A 17 17.71 11.19 18.87
C MET A 17 16.37 11.26 18.11
N VAL A 18 15.94 12.46 17.70
CA VAL A 18 14.61 12.65 17.08
C VAL A 18 14.63 12.41 15.56
N TYR A 19 15.78 12.61 14.90
CA TYR A 19 15.91 12.39 13.44
C TYR A 19 15.48 10.99 12.94
N PRO A 20 15.93 9.86 13.51
CA PRO A 20 15.57 8.54 13.02
C PRO A 20 14.10 8.18 13.29
N TYR A 21 13.47 8.79 14.29
CA TYR A 21 12.05 8.56 14.59
C TYR A 21 11.11 9.17 13.53
N VAL A 22 11.51 10.28 12.90
CA VAL A 22 10.68 10.98 11.91
C VAL A 22 10.83 10.39 10.50
N TYR A 23 11.99 9.79 10.18
CA TYR A 23 12.28 9.23 8.84
C TYR A 23 11.82 7.78 8.64
N GLY A 24 11.24 7.13 9.66
CA GLY A 24 10.85 5.72 9.62
C GLY A 24 9.58 5.39 8.81
N LYS A 25 8.93 6.37 8.18
CA LYS A 25 7.70 6.16 7.40
C LYS A 25 7.88 6.57 5.94
N ASN A 26 8.93 6.03 5.31
CA ASN A 26 9.05 6.11 3.86
C ASN A 26 7.92 5.28 3.25
N ASN A 27 6.90 5.96 2.74
CA ASN A 27 5.73 5.39 2.08
C ASN A 27 6.06 4.77 0.70
N THR A 28 7.23 4.15 0.61
CA THR A 28 7.81 3.63 -0.62
C THR A 28 7.41 2.18 -0.76
N PHE A 29 6.66 1.89 -1.82
CA PHE A 29 6.26 0.53 -2.16
C PHE A 29 7.51 -0.28 -2.51
N PRO A 30 7.80 -1.41 -1.85
CA PRO A 30 8.89 -2.30 -2.23
C PRO A 30 8.76 -2.74 -3.69
N THR A 31 9.89 -2.86 -4.39
CA THR A 31 9.88 -3.27 -5.81
C THR A 31 9.23 -4.63 -6.00
N ILE A 32 9.45 -5.55 -5.06
CA ILE A 32 8.89 -6.89 -5.12
C ILE A 32 7.35 -6.85 -5.13
N ASP A 33 6.74 -6.03 -4.27
CA ASP A 33 5.29 -5.94 -4.15
C ASP A 33 4.64 -5.35 -5.41
N ARG A 34 5.30 -4.34 -6.02
CA ARG A 34 4.86 -3.79 -7.31
C ARG A 34 4.85 -4.85 -8.40
N VAL A 35 5.92 -5.65 -8.48
CA VAL A 35 6.07 -6.69 -9.50
C VAL A 35 5.07 -7.82 -9.26
N LEU A 36 4.88 -8.25 -8.01
CA LEU A 36 3.91 -9.29 -7.66
C LEU A 36 2.48 -8.86 -8.02
N TYR A 37 2.10 -7.63 -7.69
CA TYR A 37 0.80 -7.08 -8.06
C TYR A 37 0.59 -7.07 -9.58
N VAL A 38 1.57 -6.53 -10.33
CA VAL A 38 1.48 -6.44 -11.80
C VAL A 38 1.41 -7.84 -12.41
N ASN A 39 2.22 -8.79 -11.94
CA ASN A 39 2.22 -10.16 -12.42
C ASN A 39 0.86 -10.86 -12.20
N GLU A 40 0.27 -10.68 -11.02
CA GLU A 40 -1.04 -11.24 -10.71
C GLU A 40 -2.14 -10.59 -11.56
N CYS A 41 -2.11 -9.27 -11.70
CA CYS A 41 -3.05 -8.54 -12.55
C CYS A 41 -3.01 -9.01 -14.01
N ILE A 42 -1.83 -9.23 -14.57
CA ILE A 42 -1.64 -9.73 -15.94
C ILE A 42 -2.27 -11.13 -16.09
N ARG A 43 -2.08 -11.99 -15.09
CA ARG A 43 -2.63 -13.35 -15.05
C ARG A 43 -4.17 -13.33 -15.05
N GLU A 44 -4.78 -12.38 -14.37
CA GLU A 44 -6.25 -12.22 -14.34
C GLU A 44 -6.85 -11.65 -15.64
N HIS A 45 -6.06 -10.96 -16.47
CA HIS A 45 -6.53 -10.23 -17.65
C HIS A 45 -5.95 -10.77 -18.97
N GLY A 46 -5.78 -12.09 -19.07
CA GLY A 46 -5.45 -12.76 -20.33
C GLY A 46 -3.98 -12.68 -20.78
N GLY A 47 -3.10 -12.05 -19.99
CA GLY A 47 -1.68 -11.98 -20.31
C GLY A 47 -1.32 -10.96 -21.40
N GLY A 48 -0.07 -11.04 -21.87
CA GLY A 48 0.42 -10.22 -22.98
C GLY A 48 0.83 -8.80 -22.60
N LEU A 49 1.28 -8.07 -23.62
CA LEU A 49 1.88 -6.74 -23.46
C LEU A 49 0.83 -5.66 -23.15
N ASP A 50 -0.39 -5.79 -23.68
CA ASP A 50 -1.49 -4.86 -23.40
C ASP A 50 -1.88 -4.88 -21.92
N SER A 51 -2.09 -6.08 -21.36
CA SER A 51 -2.38 -6.25 -19.94
C SER A 51 -1.21 -5.81 -19.07
N LEU A 52 0.04 -6.03 -19.48
CA LEU A 52 1.21 -5.49 -18.78
C LEU A 52 1.16 -3.97 -18.66
N TYR A 53 0.87 -3.25 -19.74
CA TYR A 53 0.77 -1.78 -19.71
C TYR A 53 -0.37 -1.30 -18.83
N LYS A 54 -1.56 -1.90 -18.96
CA LYS A 54 -2.74 -1.52 -18.17
C LYS A 54 -2.55 -1.82 -16.67
N CYS A 55 -2.02 -2.99 -16.34
CA CYS A 55 -1.73 -3.36 -14.95
C CYS A 55 -0.63 -2.50 -14.32
N SER A 56 0.40 -2.12 -15.09
CA SER A 56 1.42 -1.19 -14.62
C SER A 56 0.82 0.20 -14.31
N CYS A 57 -0.06 0.70 -15.19
CA CYS A 57 -0.80 1.95 -14.95
C CYS A 57 -1.62 1.90 -13.65
N VAL A 58 -2.27 0.77 -13.36
CA VAL A 58 -3.02 0.61 -12.10
C VAL A 58 -2.09 0.64 -10.88
N MET A 59 -0.93 0.00 -10.97
CA MET A 59 0.07 0.03 -9.89
C MET A 59 0.59 1.46 -9.64
N ASP A 60 0.87 2.22 -10.70
CA ASP A 60 1.28 3.61 -10.60
C ASP A 60 0.18 4.46 -9.92
N TYR A 61 -1.08 4.24 -10.28
CA TYR A 61 -2.20 4.89 -9.62
C TYR A 61 -2.27 4.58 -8.12
N PHE A 62 -1.99 3.34 -7.71
CA PHE A 62 -1.93 2.97 -6.29
C PHE A 62 -0.80 3.69 -5.56
N ILE A 63 0.40 3.77 -6.17
CA ILE A 63 1.54 4.48 -5.59
C ILE A 63 1.23 5.97 -5.41
N GLU A 64 0.47 6.58 -6.32
CA GLU A 64 0.08 7.99 -6.25
C GLU A 64 -1.01 8.28 -5.20
N ASN A 65 -1.91 7.33 -4.95
CA ASN A 65 -3.15 7.61 -4.20
C ASN A 65 -3.24 6.87 -2.85
N LEU A 66 -2.31 5.95 -2.56
CA LEU A 66 -2.34 5.14 -1.35
C LEU A 66 -1.03 5.20 -0.58
N THR A 67 -1.13 4.98 0.72
CA THR A 67 0.00 4.56 1.54
C THR A 67 0.37 3.10 1.30
N TYR A 68 1.64 2.74 1.50
CA TYR A 68 2.07 1.34 1.47
C TYR A 68 1.33 0.53 2.52
N GLU A 69 1.08 1.10 3.70
CA GLU A 69 0.27 0.47 4.74
C GLU A 69 -1.17 0.21 4.27
N GLU A 70 -1.80 1.16 3.58
CA GLU A 70 -3.10 0.93 2.95
C GLU A 70 -2.99 -0.21 1.92
N PHE A 71 -2.04 -0.14 0.98
CA PHE A 71 -1.84 -1.14 -0.07
C PHE A 71 -1.54 -2.55 0.45
N ASP A 72 -0.69 -2.71 1.45
CA ASP A 72 -0.35 -4.00 2.05
C ASP A 72 -1.59 -4.62 2.72
N ASN A 73 -2.34 -3.80 3.46
CA ASN A 73 -3.63 -4.22 3.99
C ASN A 73 -4.62 -4.56 2.86
N MET A 74 -4.56 -3.87 1.73
CA MET A 74 -5.39 -4.15 0.56
C MET A 74 -5.06 -5.51 -0.06
N ASP A 75 -3.78 -5.78 -0.29
CA ASP A 75 -3.30 -7.03 -0.88
C ASP A 75 -3.66 -8.21 0.02
N ALA A 76 -3.37 -8.10 1.32
CA ALA A 76 -3.72 -9.10 2.33
C ALA A 76 -5.24 -9.32 2.43
N SER A 77 -6.05 -8.26 2.39
CA SER A 77 -7.52 -8.38 2.44
C SER A 77 -8.09 -9.02 1.19
N SER A 78 -7.57 -8.68 0.01
CA SER A 78 -8.04 -9.26 -1.26
C SER A 78 -7.78 -10.76 -1.36
N HIS A 79 -6.65 -11.23 -0.83
CA HIS A 79 -6.33 -12.66 -0.73
C HIS A 79 -7.04 -13.33 0.46
N GLY A 80 -7.13 -12.64 1.60
CA GLY A 80 -7.69 -13.15 2.85
C GLY A 80 -9.20 -13.36 2.83
N ILE A 81 -9.97 -12.46 2.21
CA ILE A 81 -11.44 -12.56 2.11
C ILE A 81 -11.87 -13.72 1.20
N ASN A 82 -11.07 -14.00 0.16
CA ASN A 82 -11.32 -15.09 -0.78
C ASN A 82 -10.91 -16.47 -0.21
N THR A 83 -10.26 -16.50 0.95
CA THR A 83 -9.98 -17.75 1.66
C THR A 83 -11.29 -18.33 2.21
N THR A 84 -11.45 -19.65 2.17
CA THR A 84 -12.65 -20.34 2.66
C THR A 84 -12.50 -20.78 4.12
N GLY A 85 -13.63 -20.98 4.82
CA GLY A 85 -13.66 -21.48 6.21
C GLY A 85 -13.39 -20.42 7.28
N GLU A 86 -13.10 -20.87 8.51
CA GLU A 86 -12.95 -20.01 9.70
C GLU A 86 -11.85 -18.94 9.57
N ARG A 87 -10.82 -19.18 8.75
CA ARG A 87 -9.76 -18.19 8.48
C ARG A 87 -10.27 -16.89 7.86
N SER A 88 -11.41 -16.96 7.16
CA SER A 88 -12.04 -15.80 6.55
C SER A 88 -12.90 -14.98 7.52
N ALA A 89 -13.23 -15.51 8.70
CA ALA A 89 -14.01 -14.79 9.71
C ALA A 89 -13.22 -13.62 10.31
N ILE A 90 -11.91 -13.80 10.48
CA ILE A 90 -10.97 -12.76 10.97
C ILE A 90 -11.00 -11.51 10.07
N TRP A 91 -11.21 -11.68 8.76
CA TRP A 91 -11.31 -10.59 7.80
C TRP A 91 -12.71 -9.96 7.69
N ARG A 92 -13.76 -10.60 8.23
CA ARG A 92 -15.17 -10.17 8.08
C ARG A 92 -15.73 -9.44 9.31
N ASP A 93 -15.13 -9.61 10.49
CA ASP A 93 -15.72 -9.20 11.78
C ASP A 93 -15.44 -7.75 12.26
N PRO A 94 -14.26 -7.13 12.05
CA PRO A 94 -14.02 -5.78 12.58
C PRO A 94 -14.64 -4.68 11.69
N LYS A 95 -15.37 -3.72 12.29
CA LYS A 95 -15.95 -2.56 11.56
C LYS A 95 -14.89 -1.77 10.76
N GLY A 96 -13.69 -1.58 11.33
CA GLY A 96 -12.59 -0.89 10.65
C GLY A 96 -12.06 -1.62 9.40
N VAL A 97 -12.20 -2.95 9.35
CA VAL A 97 -11.78 -3.75 8.19
C VAL A 97 -12.76 -3.56 7.03
N ARG A 98 -14.07 -3.46 7.31
CA ARG A 98 -15.09 -3.22 6.27
C ARG A 98 -14.95 -1.86 5.60
N ASP A 99 -14.67 -0.81 6.37
CA ASP A 99 -14.49 0.54 5.84
C ASP A 99 -13.22 0.62 4.98
N GLY A 100 -12.14 -0.03 5.42
CA GLY A 100 -10.91 -0.20 4.65
C GLY A 100 -11.13 -0.96 3.34
N ILE A 101 -11.88 -2.07 3.37
CA ILE A 101 -12.24 -2.84 2.16
C ILE A 101 -13.09 -2.01 1.19
N SER A 102 -14.02 -1.19 1.68
CA SER A 102 -14.84 -0.33 0.81
C SER A 102 -13.98 0.70 0.10
N ARG A 103 -13.14 1.43 0.84
CA ARG A 103 -12.19 2.40 0.28
C ARG A 103 -11.28 1.76 -0.76
N LEU A 104 -10.77 0.56 -0.46
CA LEU A 104 -9.98 -0.25 -1.38
C LEU A 104 -10.74 -0.50 -2.70
N LYS A 105 -11.98 -1.01 -2.62
CA LYS A 105 -12.77 -1.29 -3.83
C LYS A 105 -13.00 -0.05 -4.67
N ASP A 106 -13.24 1.09 -4.03
CA ASP A 106 -13.44 2.37 -4.72
C ASP A 106 -12.17 2.81 -5.46
N VAL A 107 -11.02 2.79 -4.79
CA VAL A 107 -9.72 3.14 -5.40
C VAL A 107 -9.37 2.17 -6.53
N GLN A 108 -9.57 0.87 -6.33
CA GLN A 108 -9.33 -0.14 -7.37
C GLN A 108 -10.23 0.05 -8.59
N SER A 109 -11.51 0.37 -8.39
CA SER A 109 -12.47 0.64 -9.47
C SER A 109 -12.07 1.88 -10.27
N LEU A 110 -11.68 2.96 -9.59
CA LEU A 110 -11.20 4.19 -10.22
C LEU A 110 -9.91 3.95 -11.02
N ALA A 111 -8.95 3.23 -10.44
CA ALA A 111 -7.69 2.88 -11.11
C ALA A 111 -7.95 2.07 -12.39
N LYS A 112 -8.77 1.02 -12.29
CA LYS A 112 -9.15 0.18 -13.42
C LYS A 112 -9.81 0.98 -14.53
N LYS A 113 -10.74 1.87 -14.19
CA LYS A 113 -11.41 2.76 -15.15
C LYS A 113 -10.43 3.72 -15.81
N LYS A 114 -9.52 4.34 -15.04
CA LYS A 114 -8.51 5.29 -15.55
C LYS A 114 -7.51 4.61 -16.49
N CYS A 115 -7.17 3.36 -16.21
CA CYS A 115 -6.19 2.58 -16.97
C CYS A 115 -6.82 1.65 -18.02
N ASN A 116 -8.12 1.77 -18.29
CA ASN A 116 -8.85 0.93 -19.24
C ASN A 116 -8.68 -0.58 -19.00
N LEU A 117 -8.50 -0.98 -17.74
CA LEU A 117 -8.41 -2.36 -17.30
C LEU A 117 -9.81 -2.86 -16.96
N ASN A 118 -10.57 -3.22 -17.99
CA ASN A 118 -11.87 -3.87 -17.83
C ASN A 118 -11.65 -5.38 -17.73
N LYS A 119 -12.44 -6.07 -16.90
CA LYS A 119 -12.59 -7.52 -17.08
C LYS A 119 -13.28 -7.73 -18.43
N GLU A 120 -12.56 -8.26 -19.41
CA GLU A 120 -13.21 -8.94 -20.51
C GLU A 120 -13.90 -10.17 -19.89
N ASN A 121 -15.23 -10.19 -19.95
CA ASN A 121 -16.05 -11.34 -19.58
C ASN A 121 -16.02 -12.35 -20.72
#